data_AF-A0A813GSM4-F1
#
_entry.id   AF-A0A813GSM4-F1
#
_cell.length_a   1.000
_cell.length_b   1.000
_cell.length_c   1.000
_cell.angle_alpha   90.00
_cell.angle_beta   90.00
_cell.angle_gamma   90.00
#
_symmetry.space_group_name_H-M   'P 1'
#
loop_
_entity.id
_entity.type
_entity.pdbx_description
1 polymer ?
#
loop_
_entity_poly.entity_id
_entity_poly.type
_entity_poly.pdbx_seq_one_letter_code
_entity_poly.pdbx_strand_id
1 'polypeptide(L)'
;MKGRIVFLGNNVRDEDGQAYIQSPLGGAETYIRLPKELKPDSWKHMRDPVCKLVMSLYGHPDAGGFWQAHCKNALESVGFIEVSESWQSLFYHPELKVMMAVYVDDFKASGPVEALKKAWTLVRSKIRTGAPTPKGRYLGCHRNVVELKDRRVIEYDTHDFLEQCVSHYKKVCGENVVLKKASTPFLDEDKLPEEDDNEPGKLADAACSVLMKVLYGARLARFDLFKAVAGLASKVTKWSVSCDKRLFRLMCYINDSKGLKMRGYVGRDDKAEDLFVRLSAAADFAGCRDTARSTSGVFLGPKVCQLLKCLTKSLVELTESAFVGCTKFFKMDNARQVPGSNEGSERISGVLELHAMLGTELNITGRQKLAYVAHSQGTAQMFIAASDGHRTESQLHTWLREHVSIFVALSPIAWLGHSNSLLLKALADVRIQDLASLFFPLGFRTPGSWDTAAHILCKLTLGVVCKIGVDVVCGHGGLDPASNVEGYSAHFPFGSSVKDMAHFSQLLRSGEFARYDYGRKDNDAIYGQPSPPAYNVSNLGVPTALFIGEEDKLADSLDVYQLMVTLGPTKQVVYSKRYAGFSHVTWTLGSSGAAYYVSDVLDVLQSHHASPQILV
;
A
#
# COMPACT_ATOMS: atom_id res chain seq x y z
N MET A 1 -25.86 -0.42 13.03
CA MET A 1 -26.45 0.89 12.66
C MET A 1 -26.16 1.15 11.19
N LYS A 2 -27.19 1.37 10.37
CA LYS A 2 -27.04 1.64 8.92
C LYS A 2 -26.51 3.07 8.73
N GLY A 3 -25.19 3.23 8.74
CA GLY A 3 -24.53 4.49 8.42
C GLY A 3 -24.72 4.82 6.94
N ARG A 4 -25.69 5.67 6.62
CA ARG A 4 -25.83 6.29 5.30
C ARG A 4 -24.71 7.32 5.14
N ILE A 5 -23.58 6.92 4.59
CA ILE A 5 -22.55 7.85 4.12
C ILE A 5 -23.01 8.35 2.75
N VAL A 6 -23.45 9.61 2.64
CA VAL A 6 -23.93 10.20 1.37
C VAL A 6 -22.95 11.26 0.83
N PHE A 7 -22.15 10.79 -0.12
CA PHE A 7 -21.84 11.25 -1.48
C PHE A 7 -22.08 12.67 -2.00
N LEU A 8 -21.18 12.97 -2.95
CA LEU A 8 -21.06 14.12 -3.83
C LEU A 8 -22.38 14.53 -4.52
N GLY A 9 -22.98 15.57 -3.97
CA GLY A 9 -24.01 16.42 -4.59
C GLY A 9 -24.04 17.82 -3.97
N ASN A 10 -23.11 18.10 -3.06
CA ASN A 10 -23.21 19.17 -2.07
C ASN A 10 -22.07 20.18 -2.20
N ASN A 11 -22.37 21.45 -1.90
CA ASN A 11 -21.38 22.51 -1.89
C ASN A 11 -20.37 22.31 -0.76
N VAL A 12 -19.19 22.91 -0.89
CA VAL A 12 -18.13 22.85 0.12
C VAL A 12 -17.58 24.25 0.32
N ARG A 13 -17.29 24.61 1.57
CA ARG A 13 -16.68 25.89 1.94
C ARG A 13 -15.57 25.64 2.95
N ASP A 14 -14.52 26.45 2.86
CA ASP A 14 -13.31 26.37 3.66
C ASP A 14 -13.03 27.71 4.37
N GLU A 15 -12.40 27.66 5.57
CA GLU A 15 -11.97 28.82 6.36
C GLU A 15 -10.68 28.57 7.16
N ASP A 16 -9.89 29.62 7.30
CA ASP A 16 -8.72 29.70 8.18
C ASP A 16 -9.12 30.43 9.48
N GLY A 17 -8.83 29.85 10.65
CA GLY A 17 -9.07 30.42 11.98
C GLY A 17 -7.79 30.74 12.77
N GLN A 18 -7.91 31.29 13.98
CA GLN A 18 -6.78 31.41 14.92
C GLN A 18 -6.93 30.36 16.02
N ALA A 19 -6.48 29.12 15.79
CA ALA A 19 -6.79 27.98 16.65
C ALA A 19 -6.41 28.18 18.13
N TYR A 20 -5.11 28.12 18.43
CA TYR A 20 -4.67 27.96 19.82
C TYR A 20 -4.98 29.15 20.74
N ILE A 21 -5.03 30.36 20.22
CA ILE A 21 -5.27 31.56 21.05
C ILE A 21 -6.72 31.68 21.56
N GLN A 22 -7.60 30.75 21.20
CA GLN A 22 -9.00 30.69 21.64
C GLN A 22 -9.25 29.61 22.69
N SER A 23 -8.33 28.67 22.88
CA SER A 23 -8.42 27.61 23.88
C SER A 23 -7.57 27.95 25.11
N PRO A 24 -8.14 27.96 26.33
CA PRO A 24 -7.36 28.07 27.56
C PRO A 24 -6.32 26.95 27.64
N LEU A 25 -5.10 27.27 28.10
CA LEU A 25 -4.09 26.26 28.37
C LEU A 25 -4.38 25.63 29.75
N GLY A 26 -4.69 24.34 29.76
CA GLY A 26 -4.84 23.56 30.99
C GLY A 26 -3.54 22.85 31.38
N GLY A 27 -3.61 22.05 32.45
CA GLY A 27 -2.49 21.21 32.88
C GLY A 27 -1.47 21.95 33.73
N ALA A 28 -0.19 21.71 33.47
CA ALA A 28 0.91 22.31 34.24
C ALA A 28 0.99 23.83 34.03
N GLU A 29 1.36 24.57 35.07
CA GLU A 29 1.57 26.01 34.93
C GLU A 29 2.78 26.29 34.05
N THR A 30 2.52 26.76 32.82
CA THR A 30 3.56 27.15 31.87
C THR A 30 3.82 28.65 31.94
N TYR A 31 5.09 29.01 31.98
CA TYR A 31 5.57 30.39 31.94
C TYR A 31 6.41 30.61 30.70
N ILE A 32 6.20 31.72 30.01
CA ILE A 32 6.94 32.10 28.80
C ILE A 32 7.74 33.37 29.04
N ARG A 33 8.87 33.49 28.35
CA ARG A 33 9.61 34.76 28.24
C ARG A 33 9.10 35.52 27.03
N LEU A 34 8.83 36.81 27.21
CA LEU A 34 8.45 37.66 26.07
C LEU A 34 9.70 38.11 25.31
N PRO A 35 9.72 37.97 23.96
CA PRO A 35 10.72 38.61 23.10
C PRO A 35 10.80 40.11 23.38
N LYS A 36 11.98 40.72 23.22
CA LYS A 36 12.21 42.15 23.57
C LYS A 36 11.21 43.08 22.88
N GLU A 37 10.85 42.74 21.65
CA GLU A 37 9.90 43.42 20.78
C GLU A 37 8.43 43.33 21.23
N LEU A 38 8.07 42.31 22.02
CA LEU A 38 6.72 42.10 22.55
C LEU A 38 6.59 42.52 24.02
N LYS A 39 7.67 43.04 24.63
CA LYS A 39 7.63 43.54 26.02
C LYS A 39 6.86 44.86 26.07
N PRO A 40 5.86 45.00 26.96
CA PRO A 40 5.23 46.29 27.23
C PRO A 40 6.27 47.35 27.65
N ASP A 41 6.02 48.62 27.35
CA ASP A 41 6.91 49.72 27.74
C ASP A 41 7.17 49.74 29.25
N SER A 42 6.13 49.43 30.03
CA SER A 42 6.22 49.32 31.49
C SER A 42 7.18 48.22 31.96
N TRP A 43 7.53 47.24 31.11
CA TRP A 43 8.40 46.11 31.45
C TRP A 43 9.83 46.26 30.91
N LYS A 44 10.14 47.38 30.22
CA LYS A 44 11.49 47.62 29.65
C LYS A 44 12.60 47.64 30.69
N HIS A 45 12.28 47.99 31.95
CA HIS A 45 13.22 47.96 33.07
C HIS A 45 13.51 46.54 33.59
N MET A 46 12.70 45.55 33.20
CA MET A 46 12.86 44.16 33.63
C MET A 46 13.86 43.43 32.71
N ARG A 47 14.87 42.79 33.32
CA ARG A 47 15.93 42.08 32.57
C ARG A 47 15.39 40.91 31.75
N ASP A 48 14.61 40.03 32.38
CA ASP A 48 14.04 38.84 31.72
C ASP A 48 12.63 38.54 32.28
N PRO A 49 11.60 39.32 31.90
CA PRO A 49 10.25 39.13 32.41
C PRO A 49 9.66 37.81 31.89
N VAL A 50 9.15 37.01 32.81
CA VAL A 50 8.35 35.80 32.54
C VAL A 50 6.90 36.07 32.88
N CYS A 51 5.99 35.57 32.04
CA CYS A 51 4.55 35.65 32.30
C CYS A 51 3.90 34.27 32.16
N LYS A 52 2.82 34.07 32.91
CA LYS A 52 2.04 32.83 32.83
C LYS A 52 1.32 32.77 31.48
N LEU A 53 1.44 31.64 30.80
CA LEU A 53 0.74 31.37 29.56
C LEU A 53 -0.68 30.88 29.87
N VAL A 54 -1.68 31.72 29.62
CA VAL A 54 -3.09 31.44 29.97
C VAL A 54 -3.86 30.81 28.80
N MET A 55 -3.53 31.20 27.57
CA MET A 55 -4.12 30.65 26.35
C MET A 55 -3.14 29.70 25.68
N SER A 56 -3.63 28.71 24.95
CA SER A 56 -2.80 27.80 24.19
C SER A 56 -1.99 28.57 23.14
N LEU A 57 -0.76 28.13 22.89
CA LEU A 57 0.15 28.78 21.93
C LEU A 57 0.78 27.75 21.01
N TYR A 58 0.98 28.12 19.74
CA TYR A 58 1.74 27.31 18.79
C TYR A 58 3.12 26.96 19.37
N GLY A 59 3.46 25.67 19.37
CA GLY A 59 4.71 25.15 19.91
C GLY A 59 4.63 24.63 21.35
N HIS A 60 3.56 24.90 22.09
CA HIS A 60 3.33 24.24 23.38
C HIS A 60 2.89 22.78 23.15
N PRO A 61 3.51 21.77 23.79
CA PRO A 61 3.21 20.35 23.55
C PRO A 61 1.72 20.00 23.70
N ASP A 62 1.06 20.58 24.71
CA ASP A 62 -0.34 20.28 25.01
C ASP A 62 -1.37 21.17 24.28
N ALA A 63 -0.93 22.20 23.55
CA ALA A 63 -1.85 23.15 22.91
C ALA A 63 -2.79 22.46 21.90
N GLY A 64 -2.29 21.44 21.19
CA GLY A 64 -3.07 20.60 20.28
C GLY A 64 -4.29 19.98 20.95
N GLY A 65 -4.08 19.32 22.09
CA GLY A 65 -5.14 18.62 22.82
C GLY A 65 -6.20 19.56 23.39
N PHE A 66 -5.77 20.70 23.95
CA PHE A 66 -6.71 21.70 24.48
C PHE A 66 -7.55 22.35 23.39
N TRP A 67 -6.96 22.65 22.23
CA TRP A 67 -7.71 23.15 21.08
C TRP A 67 -8.72 22.13 20.57
N GLN A 68 -8.31 20.86 20.43
CA GLN A 68 -9.19 19.78 20.01
C GLN A 68 -10.40 19.64 20.94
N ALA A 69 -10.18 19.64 22.25
CA ALA A 69 -11.25 19.59 23.25
C ALA A 69 -12.16 20.83 23.18
N HIS A 70 -11.58 22.02 23.03
CA HIS A 70 -12.34 23.27 22.88
C HIS A 70 -13.23 23.23 21.63
N CYS A 71 -12.70 22.83 20.48
CA CYS A 71 -13.46 22.69 19.24
C CYS A 71 -14.57 21.66 19.34
N LYS A 72 -14.26 20.47 19.90
CA LYS A 72 -15.25 19.41 20.10
C LYS A 72 -16.43 19.92 20.93
N ASN A 73 -16.16 20.50 22.10
CA ASN A 73 -17.20 21.04 22.98
C ASN A 73 -18.02 22.15 22.29
N ALA A 74 -17.36 23.03 21.52
CA ALA A 74 -18.03 24.08 20.77
C ALA A 74 -18.98 23.52 19.69
N LEU A 75 -18.52 22.53 18.92
CA LEU A 75 -19.32 21.89 17.87
C LEU A 75 -20.48 21.06 18.46
N GLU A 76 -20.24 20.30 19.51
CA GLU A 76 -21.28 19.55 20.22
C GLU A 76 -22.37 20.46 20.79
N SER A 77 -21.98 21.63 21.32
CA SER A 77 -22.93 22.62 21.84
C SER A 77 -23.88 23.21 20.78
N VAL A 78 -23.58 23.03 19.50
CA VAL A 78 -24.40 23.49 18.38
C VAL A 78 -24.95 22.34 17.51
N GLY A 79 -25.03 21.14 18.07
CA GLY A 79 -25.76 20.01 17.49
C GLY A 79 -24.95 19.12 16.55
N PHE A 80 -23.63 19.30 16.47
CA PHE A 80 -22.76 18.33 15.81
C PHE A 80 -22.46 17.14 16.72
N ILE A 81 -22.33 15.96 16.13
CA ILE A 81 -21.89 14.73 16.79
C ILE A 81 -20.61 14.23 16.13
N GLU A 82 -19.65 13.78 16.93
CA GLU A 82 -18.44 13.16 16.42
C GLU A 82 -18.77 11.84 15.72
N VAL A 83 -18.21 11.61 14.53
CA VAL A 83 -18.60 10.48 13.67
C VAL A 83 -18.07 9.15 14.20
N SER A 84 -16.90 9.15 14.84
CA SER A 84 -16.27 7.96 15.42
C SER A 84 -15.18 8.34 16.42
N GLU A 85 -14.98 7.54 17.47
CA GLU A 85 -13.85 7.65 18.40
C GLU A 85 -12.50 7.55 17.69
N SER A 86 -12.44 6.83 16.58
CA SER A 86 -11.23 6.71 15.76
C SER A 86 -10.95 7.94 14.89
N TRP A 87 -11.95 8.80 14.63
CA TRP A 87 -11.86 9.94 13.71
C TRP A 87 -12.18 11.25 14.44
N GLN A 88 -11.28 11.65 15.36
CA GLN A 88 -11.51 12.70 16.35
C GLN A 88 -11.54 14.15 15.83
N SER A 89 -11.86 14.33 14.55
CA SER A 89 -11.82 15.58 13.81
C SER A 89 -12.94 15.66 12.76
N LEU A 90 -13.83 14.65 12.72
CA LEU A 90 -14.95 14.58 11.82
C LEU A 90 -16.26 14.60 12.60
N PHE A 91 -17.11 15.56 12.25
CA PHE A 91 -18.37 15.81 12.91
C PHE A 91 -19.53 15.78 11.91
N TYR A 92 -20.70 15.39 12.38
CA TYR A 92 -21.92 15.34 11.58
C TYR A 92 -23.06 16.03 12.32
N HIS A 93 -23.81 16.89 11.64
CA HIS A 93 -25.01 17.51 12.18
C HIS A 93 -26.25 16.74 11.65
N PRO A 94 -27.00 16.01 12.49
CA PRO A 94 -28.09 15.13 12.03
C PRO A 94 -29.22 15.90 11.32
N GLU A 95 -29.63 17.04 11.89
CA GLU A 95 -30.73 17.84 11.36
C GLU A 95 -30.36 18.59 10.08
N LEU A 96 -29.21 19.26 10.07
CA LEU A 96 -28.73 20.01 8.90
C LEU A 96 -28.17 19.10 7.81
N LYS A 97 -27.88 17.83 8.12
CA LYS A 97 -27.19 16.87 7.25
C LYS A 97 -25.87 17.44 6.71
N VAL A 98 -25.13 18.13 7.59
CA VAL A 98 -23.84 18.75 7.28
C VAL A 98 -22.73 17.96 7.96
N MET A 99 -21.71 17.60 7.19
CA MET A 99 -20.47 17.01 7.69
C MET A 99 -19.40 18.09 7.80
N MET A 100 -18.67 18.12 8.90
CA MET A 100 -17.64 19.12 9.23
C MET A 100 -16.35 18.42 9.59
N ALA A 101 -15.28 18.73 8.88
CA ALA A 101 -13.91 18.36 9.21
C ALA A 101 -13.20 19.56 9.83
N VAL A 102 -12.42 19.31 10.87
CA VAL A 102 -11.61 20.33 11.54
C VAL A 102 -10.16 19.85 11.58
N TYR A 103 -9.25 20.65 11.03
CA TYR A 103 -7.82 20.40 11.13
C TYR A 103 -7.10 21.62 11.67
N VAL A 104 -6.77 21.62 12.97
CA VAL A 104 -6.22 22.80 13.64
C VAL A 104 -7.13 24.00 13.38
N ASP A 105 -6.69 24.98 12.60
CA ASP A 105 -7.39 26.19 12.21
C ASP A 105 -8.24 26.06 10.94
N ASP A 106 -8.09 24.97 10.19
CA ASP A 106 -8.79 24.74 8.92
C ASP A 106 -10.12 24.01 9.15
N PHE A 107 -11.24 24.69 8.89
CA PHE A 107 -12.57 24.08 8.92
C PHE A 107 -13.08 23.82 7.51
N LYS A 108 -13.71 22.65 7.32
CA LYS A 108 -14.27 22.24 6.03
C LYS A 108 -15.61 21.58 6.19
N ALA A 109 -16.63 22.16 5.57
CA ALA A 109 -18.00 21.67 5.66
C ALA A 109 -18.52 21.16 4.31
N SER A 110 -19.26 20.06 4.31
CA SER A 110 -20.00 19.55 3.15
C SER A 110 -21.44 19.24 3.52
N GLY A 111 -22.39 19.73 2.71
CA GLY A 111 -23.82 19.51 2.92
C GLY A 111 -24.69 20.34 1.97
N PRO A 112 -26.03 20.28 2.12
CA PRO A 112 -26.94 21.07 1.30
C PRO A 112 -26.62 22.57 1.39
N VAL A 113 -26.73 23.28 0.26
CA VAL A 113 -26.28 24.69 0.13
C VAL A 113 -26.88 25.61 1.20
N GLU A 114 -28.18 25.47 1.45
CA GLU A 114 -28.88 26.29 2.44
C GLU A 114 -28.59 25.85 3.88
N ALA A 115 -28.30 24.56 4.08
CA ALA A 115 -27.91 24.03 5.39
C ALA A 115 -26.48 24.46 5.79
N LEU A 116 -25.57 24.59 4.81
CA LEU A 116 -24.21 25.06 5.05
C LEU A 116 -24.17 26.48 5.62
N LYS A 117 -25.00 27.40 5.11
CA LYS A 117 -25.07 28.76 5.64
C LYS A 117 -25.44 28.74 7.14
N LYS A 118 -26.46 27.96 7.50
CA LYS A 118 -26.91 27.79 8.89
C LYS A 118 -25.82 27.15 9.77
N ALA A 119 -25.19 26.09 9.28
CA ALA A 119 -24.11 25.40 9.97
C ALA A 119 -22.94 26.36 10.29
N TRP A 120 -22.49 27.15 9.31
CA TRP A 120 -21.43 28.14 9.53
C TRP A 120 -21.83 29.24 10.50
N THR A 121 -23.09 29.72 10.47
CA THR A 121 -23.59 30.67 11.48
C THR A 121 -23.53 30.09 12.89
N LEU A 122 -23.89 28.81 13.07
CA LEU A 122 -23.82 28.13 14.35
C LEU A 122 -22.36 27.98 14.84
N VAL A 123 -21.46 27.49 13.99
CA VAL A 123 -20.04 27.30 14.36
C VAL A 123 -19.39 28.64 14.72
N ARG A 124 -19.63 29.69 13.92
CA ARG A 124 -19.08 31.04 14.16
C ARG A 124 -19.62 31.73 15.39
N SER A 125 -20.74 31.24 15.96
CA SER A 125 -21.24 31.71 17.25
C SER A 125 -20.41 31.23 18.45
N LYS A 126 -19.60 30.17 18.26
CA LYS A 126 -18.78 29.55 19.32
C LYS A 126 -17.29 29.67 19.07
N ILE A 127 -16.86 29.60 17.81
CA ILE A 127 -15.46 29.59 17.40
C ILE A 127 -15.22 30.82 16.51
N ARG A 128 -14.18 31.60 16.79
CA ARG A 128 -13.78 32.70 15.92
C ARG A 128 -13.04 32.12 14.72
N THR A 129 -13.74 32.11 13.59
CA THR A 129 -13.19 31.75 12.28
C THR A 129 -13.42 32.91 11.29
N GLY A 130 -12.79 32.82 10.12
CA GLY A 130 -12.99 33.77 9.02
C GLY A 130 -14.42 33.83 8.47
N ALA A 131 -14.59 34.24 7.21
CA ALA A 131 -15.86 34.13 6.51
C ALA A 131 -15.82 32.95 5.54
N PRO A 132 -16.91 32.17 5.37
CA PRO A 132 -16.84 30.91 4.67
C PRO A 132 -16.72 31.17 3.19
N THR A 133 -15.57 30.82 2.62
CA THR A 133 -15.31 31.06 1.21
C THR A 133 -15.60 29.80 0.39
N PRO A 134 -16.08 29.93 -0.86
CA PRO A 134 -16.13 28.80 -1.80
C PRO A 134 -14.76 28.28 -2.22
N LYS A 135 -13.66 28.77 -1.61
CA LYS A 135 -12.31 28.59 -2.11
C LYS A 135 -12.04 27.11 -2.34
N GLY A 136 -11.53 26.81 -3.54
CA GLY A 136 -11.04 25.48 -3.88
C GLY A 136 -9.75 25.12 -3.16
N ARG A 137 -9.14 26.01 -2.35
CA ARG A 137 -7.85 25.77 -1.73
C ARG A 137 -8.01 25.28 -0.29
N TYR A 138 -7.68 24.01 -0.05
CA TYR A 138 -7.65 23.40 1.28
C TYR A 138 -6.29 22.74 1.48
N LEU A 139 -5.64 22.98 2.62
CA LEU A 139 -4.36 22.34 2.94
C LEU A 139 -3.29 22.54 1.83
N GLY A 140 -3.28 23.72 1.19
CA GLY A 140 -2.33 24.03 0.11
C GLY A 140 -2.60 23.36 -1.24
N CYS A 141 -3.69 22.60 -1.39
CA CYS A 141 -4.14 22.01 -2.65
C CYS A 141 -5.35 22.77 -3.20
N HIS A 142 -5.29 23.19 -4.45
CA HIS A 142 -6.45 23.70 -5.17
C HIS A 142 -7.33 22.56 -5.65
N ARG A 143 -8.63 22.72 -5.56
CA ARG A 143 -9.63 21.75 -5.95
C ARG A 143 -10.55 22.36 -6.98
N ASN A 144 -10.50 21.81 -8.17
CA ASN A 144 -11.37 22.21 -9.27
C ASN A 144 -12.45 21.15 -9.46
N VAL A 145 -13.68 21.59 -9.69
CA VAL A 145 -14.80 20.70 -10.05
C VAL A 145 -15.11 20.94 -11.52
N VAL A 146 -15.03 19.89 -12.32
CA VAL A 146 -15.36 19.91 -13.74
C VAL A 146 -16.59 19.02 -13.95
N GLU A 147 -17.68 19.61 -14.41
CA GLU A 147 -18.89 18.87 -14.76
C GLU A 147 -18.79 18.35 -16.19
N LEU A 148 -18.87 17.03 -16.37
CA LEU A 148 -18.98 16.37 -17.68
C LEU A 148 -20.40 15.81 -17.84
N LYS A 149 -20.77 15.42 -19.07
CA LYS A 149 -22.14 14.95 -19.40
C LYS A 149 -22.61 13.76 -18.55
N ASP A 150 -21.70 12.85 -18.21
CA ASP A 150 -21.95 11.57 -17.55
C ASP A 150 -21.40 11.48 -16.12
N ARG A 151 -20.50 12.40 -15.75
CA ARG A 151 -19.74 12.32 -14.50
C ARG A 151 -19.28 13.70 -14.02
N ARG A 152 -19.09 13.82 -12.71
CA ARG A 152 -18.38 14.95 -12.09
C ARG A 152 -16.92 14.57 -11.88
N VAL A 153 -16.00 15.43 -12.29
CA VAL A 153 -14.57 15.27 -12.05
C VAL A 153 -14.11 16.24 -10.97
N ILE A 154 -13.36 15.74 -10.01
CA ILE A 154 -12.69 16.56 -9.00
C ILE A 154 -11.19 16.48 -9.26
N GLU A 155 -10.58 17.62 -9.55
CA GLU A 155 -9.13 17.74 -9.70
C GLU A 155 -8.51 18.27 -8.41
N TYR A 156 -7.41 17.66 -7.99
CA TYR A 156 -6.55 18.10 -6.90
C TYR A 156 -5.24 18.59 -7.50
N ASP A 157 -5.02 19.89 -7.42
CA ASP A 157 -3.91 20.61 -8.01
C ASP A 157 -2.98 21.12 -6.91
N THR A 158 -1.80 20.52 -6.83
CA THR A 158 -0.74 20.86 -5.87
C THR A 158 0.40 21.64 -6.53
N HIS A 159 0.21 22.22 -7.72
CA HIS A 159 1.27 22.89 -8.48
C HIS A 159 2.03 23.92 -7.64
N ASP A 160 1.32 24.90 -7.07
CA ASP A 160 1.92 25.99 -6.26
C ASP A 160 2.71 25.45 -5.07
N PHE A 161 2.26 24.34 -4.47
CA PHE A 161 2.95 23.73 -3.34
C PHE A 161 4.24 23.04 -3.78
N LEU A 162 4.21 22.30 -4.89
CA LEU A 162 5.40 21.63 -5.44
C LEU A 162 6.42 22.64 -5.96
N GLU A 163 5.98 23.78 -6.50
CA GLU A 163 6.87 24.90 -6.82
C GLU A 163 7.65 25.35 -5.58
N GLN A 164 6.96 25.52 -4.45
CA GLN A 164 7.61 25.87 -3.18
C GLN A 164 8.55 24.79 -2.65
N CYS A 165 8.32 23.51 -2.94
CA CYS A 165 9.26 22.43 -2.66
C CYS A 165 10.55 22.61 -3.49
N VAL A 166 10.40 22.89 -4.79
CA VAL A 166 11.52 23.13 -5.71
C VAL A 166 12.31 24.38 -5.31
N SER A 167 11.64 25.48 -4.99
CA SER A 167 12.29 26.71 -4.53
C SER A 167 13.06 26.48 -3.23
N HIS A 168 12.49 25.74 -2.27
CA HIS A 168 13.18 25.40 -1.01
C HIS A 168 14.44 24.56 -1.26
N TYR A 169 14.35 23.54 -2.13
CA TYR A 169 15.50 22.73 -2.50
C TYR A 169 16.62 23.57 -3.14
N LYS A 170 16.28 24.47 -4.07
CA LYS A 170 17.24 25.40 -4.69
C LYS A 170 17.88 26.32 -3.65
N LYS A 171 17.12 26.84 -2.70
CA LYS A 171 17.67 27.67 -1.61
C LYS A 171 18.70 26.91 -0.77
N VAL A 172 18.45 25.63 -0.51
CA VAL A 172 19.35 24.75 0.25
C VAL A 172 20.61 24.40 -0.54
N CYS A 173 20.48 24.10 -1.83
CA CYS A 173 21.59 23.59 -2.66
C CYS A 173 22.36 24.70 -3.41
N GLY A 174 21.87 25.93 -3.39
CA GLY A 174 22.35 27.07 -4.17
C GLY A 174 21.41 27.42 -5.33
N GLU A 175 21.10 28.70 -5.51
CA GLU A 175 20.11 29.17 -6.49
C GLU A 175 20.46 28.84 -7.95
N ASN A 176 21.75 28.61 -8.23
CA ASN A 176 22.28 28.24 -9.55
C ASN A 176 22.08 26.77 -9.94
N VAL A 177 21.46 25.95 -9.07
CA VAL A 177 21.23 24.54 -9.38
C VAL A 177 20.27 24.39 -10.56
N VAL A 178 20.76 23.76 -11.63
CA VAL A 178 19.99 23.46 -12.85
C VAL A 178 19.33 22.09 -12.72
N LEU A 179 18.01 22.08 -12.60
CA LEU A 179 17.21 20.86 -12.57
C LEU A 179 16.94 20.36 -13.99
N LYS A 180 17.28 19.10 -14.26
CA LYS A 180 17.11 18.48 -15.59
C LYS A 180 15.74 17.82 -15.71
N LYS A 181 15.32 17.54 -16.94
CA LYS A 181 14.11 16.76 -17.22
C LYS A 181 14.25 15.33 -16.66
N ALA A 182 13.20 14.80 -16.04
CA ALA A 182 13.19 13.47 -15.48
C ALA A 182 11.79 12.85 -15.65
N SER A 183 11.72 11.67 -16.26
CA SER A 183 10.47 10.93 -16.48
C SER A 183 10.02 10.08 -15.29
N THR A 184 10.91 9.83 -14.32
CA THR A 184 10.66 9.03 -13.12
C THR A 184 11.42 9.64 -11.93
N PRO A 185 10.87 9.56 -10.70
CA PRO A 185 11.56 10.06 -9.50
C PRO A 185 12.77 9.21 -9.10
N PHE A 186 12.97 8.04 -9.71
CA PHE A 186 14.05 7.12 -9.38
C PHE A 186 15.29 7.31 -10.26
N LEU A 187 16.46 7.05 -9.68
CA LEU A 187 17.69 6.83 -10.43
C LEU A 187 17.82 5.35 -10.78
N ASP A 188 18.59 5.10 -11.83
CA ASP A 188 19.09 3.77 -12.13
C ASP A 188 20.14 3.40 -11.08
N GLU A 189 19.76 2.56 -10.12
CA GLU A 189 20.60 2.26 -8.96
C GLU A 189 21.85 1.45 -9.34
N ASP A 190 21.82 0.72 -10.45
CA ASP A 190 22.99 -0.04 -10.95
C ASP A 190 24.07 0.87 -11.54
N LYS A 191 23.77 2.15 -11.76
CA LYS A 191 24.72 3.16 -12.22
C LYS A 191 25.35 3.98 -11.10
N LEU A 192 24.97 3.72 -9.84
CA LEU A 192 25.57 4.37 -8.69
C LEU A 192 26.77 3.54 -8.22
N PRO A 193 27.99 4.11 -8.16
CA PRO A 193 29.13 3.47 -7.51
C PRO A 193 28.79 3.05 -6.07
N GLU A 194 29.13 1.82 -5.68
CA GLU A 194 28.93 1.33 -4.30
C GLU A 194 29.64 2.20 -3.25
N GLU A 195 30.74 2.84 -3.65
CA GLU A 195 31.50 3.79 -2.83
C GLU A 195 30.64 4.99 -2.38
N ASP A 196 29.68 5.43 -3.21
CA ASP A 196 28.79 6.55 -2.90
C ASP A 196 27.88 6.30 -1.69
N ASP A 197 27.60 5.03 -1.35
CA ASP A 197 26.78 4.69 -0.20
C ASP A 197 27.55 4.77 1.12
N ASN A 198 28.89 4.73 1.05
CA ASN A 198 29.77 4.82 2.23
C ASN A 198 30.26 6.25 2.51
N GLU A 199 30.16 7.16 1.54
CA GLU A 199 30.56 8.56 1.71
C GLU A 199 29.41 9.44 2.23
N PRO A 200 29.64 10.31 3.23
CA PRO A 200 28.62 11.25 3.71
C PRO A 200 28.15 12.24 2.63
N GLY A 201 26.84 12.35 2.46
CA GLY A 201 26.24 13.29 1.51
C GLY A 201 26.30 14.74 2.01
N LYS A 202 26.48 15.69 1.09
CA LYS A 202 26.56 17.12 1.37
C LYS A 202 25.24 17.70 1.87
N LEU A 203 24.11 17.08 1.52
CA LEU A 203 22.78 17.56 1.93
C LEU A 203 22.28 16.95 3.25
N ALA A 204 23.10 16.19 3.97
CA ALA A 204 22.69 15.48 5.20
C ALA A 204 21.90 16.38 6.18
N ASP A 205 22.43 17.57 6.47
CA ASP A 205 21.83 18.51 7.43
C ASP A 205 20.51 19.12 6.96
N ALA A 206 20.30 19.20 5.64
CA ALA A 206 19.13 19.86 5.06
C ALA A 206 18.11 18.89 4.45
N ALA A 207 18.49 17.63 4.24
CA ALA A 207 17.71 16.59 3.57
C ALA A 207 16.34 16.42 4.22
N CYS A 208 16.28 16.37 5.55
CA CYS A 208 15.03 16.24 6.29
C CYS A 208 14.06 17.39 5.98
N SER A 209 14.54 18.63 5.94
CA SER A 209 13.71 19.80 5.65
C SER A 209 13.08 19.75 4.25
N VAL A 210 13.85 19.28 3.26
CA VAL A 210 13.38 19.12 1.88
C VAL A 210 12.37 17.98 1.79
N LEU A 211 12.73 16.81 2.32
CA LEU A 211 11.91 15.60 2.25
C LEU A 211 10.56 15.77 2.96
N MET A 212 10.54 16.39 4.15
CA MET A 212 9.29 16.60 4.89
C MET A 212 8.34 17.52 4.14
N LYS A 213 8.86 18.52 3.43
CA LYS A 213 8.04 19.40 2.59
C LYS A 213 7.46 18.64 1.40
N VAL A 214 8.25 17.81 0.72
CA VAL A 214 7.77 16.98 -0.41
C VAL A 214 6.77 15.92 0.07
N LEU A 215 7.01 15.30 1.22
CA LEU A 215 6.15 14.25 1.80
C LEU A 215 4.71 14.72 1.96
N TYR A 216 4.52 15.97 2.34
CA TYR A 216 3.18 16.57 2.44
C TYR A 216 2.43 16.54 1.10
N GLY A 217 3.06 17.01 0.02
CA GLY A 217 2.47 16.98 -1.33
C GLY A 217 2.25 15.54 -1.85
N ALA A 218 3.19 14.64 -1.54
CA ALA A 218 3.09 13.23 -1.88
C ALA A 218 1.89 12.55 -1.21
N ARG A 219 1.63 12.85 0.07
CA ARG A 219 0.49 12.35 0.85
C ARG A 219 -0.85 12.90 0.35
N LEU A 220 -0.86 14.11 -0.20
CA LEU A 220 -2.09 14.83 -0.54
C LEU A 220 -2.63 14.46 -1.93
N ALA A 221 -1.78 14.53 -2.96
CA ALA A 221 -2.21 14.32 -4.36
C ALA A 221 -1.15 13.69 -5.28
N ARG A 222 0.10 13.51 -4.83
CA ARG A 222 1.24 13.06 -5.66
C ARG A 222 1.83 11.73 -5.19
N PHE A 223 1.02 10.69 -5.19
CA PHE A 223 1.42 9.36 -4.68
C PHE A 223 2.60 8.74 -5.44
N ASP A 224 2.81 9.16 -6.69
CA ASP A 224 3.97 8.83 -7.51
C ASP A 224 5.31 9.21 -6.85
N LEU A 225 5.32 10.21 -5.96
CA LEU A 225 6.51 10.64 -5.23
C LEU A 225 6.75 9.82 -3.96
N PHE A 226 5.74 9.10 -3.46
CA PHE A 226 5.72 8.58 -2.10
C PHE A 226 6.84 7.57 -1.84
N LYS A 227 7.05 6.61 -2.75
CA LYS A 227 8.11 5.59 -2.63
C LYS A 227 9.50 6.21 -2.61
N ALA A 228 9.79 7.19 -3.47
CA ALA A 228 11.09 7.87 -3.51
C ALA A 228 11.35 8.67 -2.22
N VAL A 229 10.34 9.41 -1.74
CA VAL A 229 10.45 10.19 -0.51
C VAL A 229 10.63 9.29 0.71
N ALA A 230 9.85 8.21 0.82
CA ALA A 230 9.95 7.26 1.93
C ALA A 230 11.30 6.53 1.96
N GLY A 231 11.80 6.11 0.79
CA GLY A 231 13.12 5.50 0.67
C GLY A 231 14.23 6.43 1.15
N LEU A 232 14.21 7.70 0.74
CA LEU A 232 15.18 8.70 1.20
C LEU A 232 15.00 9.03 2.68
N ALA A 233 13.75 9.15 3.16
CA ALA A 233 13.46 9.43 4.56
C ALA A 233 14.03 8.35 5.51
N SER A 234 14.05 7.08 5.07
CA SER A 234 14.65 5.99 5.84
C SER A 234 16.17 6.09 6.02
N LYS A 235 16.85 6.89 5.18
CA LYS A 235 18.31 7.08 5.20
C LYS A 235 18.75 8.40 5.83
N VAL A 236 17.84 9.22 6.39
CA VAL A 236 18.15 10.56 6.92
C VAL A 236 19.22 10.55 8.02
N THR A 237 19.28 9.50 8.85
CA THR A 237 20.31 9.38 9.90
C THR A 237 21.66 8.87 9.38
N LYS A 238 21.70 8.34 8.16
CA LYS A 238 22.90 7.79 7.49
C LYS A 238 22.92 8.28 6.03
N TRP A 239 22.91 9.60 5.87
CA TRP A 239 22.73 10.23 4.57
C TRP A 239 24.03 10.20 3.76
N SER A 240 23.98 9.56 2.58
CA SER A 240 25.16 9.30 1.74
C SER A 240 25.19 10.15 0.45
N VAL A 241 26.30 10.11 -0.29
CA VAL A 241 26.41 10.74 -1.63
C VAL A 241 25.37 10.16 -2.61
N SER A 242 25.10 8.86 -2.51
CA SER A 242 24.00 8.20 -3.24
C SER A 242 22.63 8.80 -2.88
N CYS A 243 22.40 9.16 -1.60
CA CYS A 243 21.19 9.86 -1.18
C CYS A 243 21.07 11.26 -1.80
N ASP A 244 22.17 12.03 -1.90
CA ASP A 244 22.18 13.33 -2.59
C ASP A 244 21.76 13.19 -4.06
N LYS A 245 22.34 12.21 -4.77
CA LYS A 245 22.04 11.93 -6.18
C LYS A 245 20.57 11.56 -6.37
N ARG A 246 20.03 10.68 -5.51
CA ARG A 246 18.62 10.26 -5.51
C ARG A 246 17.67 11.42 -5.18
N LEU A 247 18.00 12.26 -4.20
CA LEU A 247 17.22 13.46 -3.88
C LEU A 247 17.22 14.46 -5.05
N PHE A 248 18.37 14.71 -5.68
CA PHE A 248 18.46 15.56 -6.86
C PHE A 248 17.56 15.05 -8.00
N ARG A 249 17.56 13.72 -8.24
CA ARG A 249 16.67 13.08 -9.23
C ARG A 249 15.20 13.26 -8.91
N LEU A 250 14.81 13.05 -7.65
CA LEU A 250 13.45 13.28 -7.18
C LEU A 250 13.03 14.73 -7.44
N MET A 251 13.89 15.70 -7.13
CA MET A 251 13.59 17.13 -7.34
C MET A 251 13.53 17.52 -8.82
N CYS A 252 14.37 16.91 -9.67
CA CYS A 252 14.27 17.03 -11.13
C CYS A 252 12.90 16.54 -11.64
N TYR A 253 12.47 15.37 -11.16
CA TYR A 253 11.16 14.82 -11.52
C TYR A 253 10.02 15.70 -11.05
N ILE A 254 10.05 16.17 -9.80
CA ILE A 254 9.04 17.09 -9.27
C ILE A 254 8.97 18.37 -10.11
N ASN A 255 10.10 18.95 -10.48
CA ASN A 255 10.12 20.17 -11.29
C ASN A 255 9.53 19.97 -12.71
N ASP A 256 9.79 18.82 -13.34
CA ASP A 256 9.21 18.48 -14.66
C ASP A 256 7.72 18.12 -14.57
N SER A 257 7.31 17.48 -13.47
CA SER A 257 5.99 16.90 -13.30
C SER A 257 5.06 17.69 -12.37
N LYS A 258 5.43 18.88 -11.90
CA LYS A 258 4.63 19.70 -10.96
C LYS A 258 3.23 20.07 -11.48
N GLY A 259 3.00 19.98 -12.79
CA GLY A 259 1.69 20.13 -13.41
C GLY A 259 0.78 18.90 -13.33
N LEU A 260 1.26 17.75 -12.86
CA LEU A 260 0.42 16.56 -12.67
C LEU A 260 -0.61 16.80 -11.56
N LYS A 261 -1.86 16.44 -11.84
CA LYS A 261 -3.01 16.61 -10.96
C LYS A 261 -3.65 15.27 -10.68
N MET A 262 -4.11 15.05 -9.46
CA MET A 262 -4.94 13.89 -9.14
C MET A 262 -6.38 14.17 -9.55
N ARG A 263 -7.03 13.21 -10.20
CA ARG A 263 -8.42 13.32 -10.67
C ARG A 263 -9.28 12.22 -10.04
N GLY A 264 -10.34 12.61 -9.35
CA GLY A 264 -11.41 11.73 -8.91
C GLY A 264 -12.64 11.85 -9.80
N TYR A 265 -13.38 10.77 -9.97
CA TYR A 265 -14.60 10.71 -10.77
C TYR A 265 -15.78 10.24 -9.91
N VAL A 266 -16.95 10.84 -10.15
CA VAL A 266 -18.24 10.36 -9.66
C VAL A 266 -19.20 10.27 -10.83
N GLY A 267 -19.67 9.07 -11.13
CA GLY A 267 -20.77 8.84 -12.06
C GLY A 267 -22.06 9.45 -11.51
N ARG A 268 -22.87 10.05 -12.38
CA ARG A 268 -24.13 10.69 -11.97
C ARG A 268 -25.13 9.71 -11.36
N ASP A 269 -25.02 8.44 -11.75
CA ASP A 269 -25.90 7.33 -11.36
C ASP A 269 -25.23 6.32 -10.42
N ASP A 270 -24.01 6.60 -9.93
CA ASP A 270 -23.31 5.70 -8.99
C ASP A 270 -24.08 5.61 -7.68
N LYS A 271 -24.46 4.39 -7.28
CA LYS A 271 -25.17 4.14 -6.03
C LYS A 271 -24.20 3.73 -4.92
N ALA A 272 -24.65 3.81 -3.67
CA ALA A 272 -23.86 3.38 -2.53
C ALA A 272 -23.50 1.87 -2.57
N GLU A 273 -24.31 1.07 -3.26
CA GLU A 273 -24.06 -0.36 -3.51
C GLU A 273 -22.94 -0.62 -4.53
N ASP A 274 -22.62 0.36 -5.39
CA ASP A 274 -21.54 0.25 -6.40
C ASP A 274 -20.14 0.54 -5.81
N LEU A 275 -20.08 0.83 -4.50
CA LEU A 275 -18.86 1.13 -3.76
C LEU A 275 -18.20 -0.15 -3.27
N PHE A 276 -17.00 -0.44 -3.75
CA PHE A 276 -16.16 -1.47 -3.14
C PHE A 276 -14.73 -0.98 -3.00
N VAL A 277 -14.06 -1.48 -1.95
CA VAL A 277 -12.65 -1.20 -1.65
C VAL A 277 -11.78 -2.10 -2.52
N ARG A 278 -10.94 -1.51 -3.35
CA ARG A 278 -9.92 -2.24 -4.10
C ARG A 278 -8.62 -2.20 -3.31
N LEU A 279 -8.15 -3.38 -2.92
CA LEU A 279 -6.81 -3.57 -2.37
C LEU A 279 -5.87 -3.99 -3.51
N SER A 280 -4.78 -3.26 -3.68
CA SER A 280 -3.71 -3.61 -4.60
C SER A 280 -2.41 -3.63 -3.81
N ALA A 281 -1.85 -4.82 -3.57
CA ALA A 281 -0.48 -4.94 -3.09
C ALA A 281 0.44 -5.06 -4.32
N ALA A 282 1.52 -4.28 -4.35
CA ALA A 282 2.66 -4.66 -5.15
C ALA A 282 3.40 -5.77 -4.39
N ALA A 283 3.91 -6.78 -5.08
CA ALA A 283 4.85 -7.75 -4.52
C ALA A 283 6.22 -7.46 -5.14
N ASP A 284 7.20 -7.08 -4.32
CA ASP A 284 8.60 -6.98 -4.76
C ASP A 284 9.47 -7.88 -3.87
N PHE A 285 10.03 -8.93 -4.48
CA PHE A 285 11.03 -9.76 -3.81
C PHE A 285 12.33 -8.96 -3.65
N ALA A 286 12.54 -8.39 -2.45
CA ALA A 286 13.74 -7.68 -2.04
C ALA A 286 13.98 -6.32 -2.74
N GLY A 287 12.97 -5.44 -2.77
CA GLY A 287 13.10 -4.09 -3.35
C GLY A 287 14.15 -3.18 -2.70
N CYS A 288 14.62 -3.48 -1.48
CA CYS A 288 15.70 -2.75 -0.81
C CYS A 288 17.02 -3.54 -0.92
N ARG A 289 18.02 -3.01 -1.64
CA ARG A 289 19.35 -3.64 -1.81
C ARG A 289 20.11 -3.83 -0.49
N ASP A 290 19.92 -2.92 0.46
CA ASP A 290 20.67 -2.92 1.73
C ASP A 290 20.18 -3.97 2.72
N THR A 291 18.89 -4.31 2.68
CA THR A 291 18.24 -5.16 3.70
C THR A 291 17.58 -6.40 3.13
N ALA A 292 17.55 -6.53 1.80
CA ALA A 292 16.82 -7.55 1.06
C ALA A 292 15.32 -7.66 1.43
N ARG A 293 14.72 -6.59 1.97
CA ARG A 293 13.29 -6.50 2.32
C ARG A 293 12.47 -5.94 1.16
N SER A 294 11.19 -6.34 1.07
CA SER A 294 10.22 -5.69 0.18
C SER A 294 10.12 -4.19 0.50
N THR A 295 10.03 -3.38 -0.56
CA THR A 295 9.69 -1.95 -0.48
C THR A 295 8.29 -1.67 -1.00
N SER A 296 7.52 -2.73 -1.27
CA SER A 296 6.18 -2.64 -1.79
C SER A 296 5.22 -2.13 -0.75
N GLY A 297 4.25 -1.40 -1.27
CA GLY A 297 3.19 -0.79 -0.51
C GLY A 297 1.85 -1.37 -0.89
N VAL A 298 0.95 -1.42 0.08
CA VAL A 298 -0.45 -1.79 -0.13
C VAL A 298 -1.25 -0.54 -0.46
N PHE A 299 -1.77 -0.44 -1.68
CA PHE A 299 -2.67 0.64 -2.10
C PHE A 299 -4.13 0.20 -1.92
N LEU A 300 -4.81 0.79 -0.95
CA LEU A 300 -6.23 0.59 -0.70
C LEU A 300 -7.03 1.79 -1.25
N GLY A 301 -7.96 1.56 -2.17
CA GLY A 301 -8.76 2.62 -2.80
C GLY A 301 -10.17 2.16 -3.20
N PRO A 302 -11.25 2.85 -2.77
CA PRO A 302 -12.60 2.53 -3.23
C PRO A 302 -12.84 2.91 -4.70
N LYS A 303 -13.61 2.09 -5.44
CA LYS A 303 -13.82 2.27 -6.90
C LYS A 303 -14.71 3.47 -7.29
N VAL A 304 -15.54 4.01 -6.40
CA VAL A 304 -16.19 5.31 -6.67
C VAL A 304 -15.62 6.35 -5.71
N CYS A 305 -14.77 7.17 -6.30
CA CYS A 305 -14.25 8.43 -5.76
C CYS A 305 -13.47 8.32 -4.44
N GLN A 306 -12.26 8.87 -4.47
CA GLN A 306 -11.39 9.18 -3.31
C GLN A 306 -11.99 10.29 -2.41
N LEU A 307 -13.28 10.18 -2.11
CA LEU A 307 -14.14 11.14 -1.47
C LEU A 307 -13.82 11.33 0.02
N LEU A 308 -13.32 10.29 0.68
CA LEU A 308 -13.09 10.32 2.12
C LEU A 308 -11.75 10.97 2.52
N LYS A 309 -10.78 11.10 1.60
CA LYS A 309 -9.48 11.72 1.93
C LYS A 309 -9.55 13.22 2.19
N CYS A 310 -10.66 13.87 1.83
CA CYS A 310 -10.84 15.30 1.99
C CYS A 310 -11.15 15.77 3.41
N LEU A 311 -11.30 14.87 4.40
CA LEU A 311 -11.90 15.24 5.68
C LEU A 311 -11.07 14.94 6.93
N THR A 312 -10.04 14.09 6.91
CA THR A 312 -9.23 13.89 8.12
C THR A 312 -7.83 13.34 7.82
N LYS A 313 -6.86 13.73 8.66
CA LYS A 313 -5.54 13.10 8.79
C LYS A 313 -5.65 11.60 9.12
N SER A 314 -6.77 11.15 9.68
CA SER A 314 -7.07 9.78 10.10
C SER A 314 -7.22 8.77 8.95
N LEU A 315 -7.57 9.20 7.74
CA LEU A 315 -7.44 8.32 6.56
C LEU A 315 -5.98 8.13 6.16
N VAL A 316 -5.13 9.08 6.54
CA VAL A 316 -3.70 8.87 6.47
C VAL A 316 -3.22 7.92 7.56
N GLU A 317 -3.90 7.81 8.71
CA GLU A 317 -3.66 6.74 9.69
C GLU A 317 -4.12 5.36 9.21
N LEU A 318 -5.09 5.24 8.31
CA LEU A 318 -5.46 3.95 7.68
C LEU A 318 -4.47 3.54 6.57
N THR A 319 -3.98 4.51 5.79
CA THR A 319 -2.86 4.26 4.87
C THR A 319 -1.52 4.14 5.61
N GLU A 320 -1.34 4.79 6.76
CA GLU A 320 -0.20 4.61 7.66
C GLU A 320 -0.37 3.29 8.42
N SER A 321 -1.52 2.81 8.87
CA SER A 321 -1.59 1.48 9.48
C SER A 321 -1.30 0.39 8.45
N ALA A 322 -1.62 0.61 7.18
CA ALA A 322 -1.24 -0.25 6.06
C ALA A 322 0.23 -0.10 5.59
N PHE A 323 0.91 1.04 5.83
CA PHE A 323 2.32 1.27 5.42
C PHE A 323 3.32 1.38 6.60
N VAL A 324 2.95 2.07 7.67
CA VAL A 324 3.59 2.08 9.01
C VAL A 324 3.43 0.72 9.71
N GLY A 325 2.46 -0.12 9.34
CA GLY A 325 2.52 -1.55 9.69
C GLY A 325 3.83 -2.22 9.26
N CYS A 326 4.45 -1.76 8.17
CA CYS A 326 5.77 -2.22 7.73
C CYS A 326 6.97 -1.50 8.37
N THR A 327 6.76 -0.47 9.21
CA THR A 327 7.86 0.27 9.88
C THR A 327 7.72 0.45 11.40
N LYS A 328 6.56 0.16 12.03
CA LYS A 328 6.35 0.21 13.49
C LYS A 328 6.62 -1.11 14.23
N PHE A 329 7.04 -2.18 13.55
CA PHE A 329 7.65 -3.33 14.23
C PHE A 329 9.12 -3.06 14.55
N PHE A 330 9.41 -2.08 15.43
CA PHE A 330 10.59 -2.05 16.29
C PHE A 330 10.40 -0.99 17.38
N LYS A 331 9.61 -1.35 18.39
CA LYS A 331 9.90 -0.95 19.77
C LYS A 331 9.56 -2.14 20.66
N MET A 332 10.34 -3.21 20.50
CA MET A 332 10.54 -4.19 21.56
C MET A 332 11.77 -3.76 22.35
N ASP A 333 11.63 -3.82 23.66
CA ASP A 333 12.59 -3.36 24.65
C ASP A 333 14.02 -3.85 24.41
N ASN A 334 14.96 -2.93 24.65
CA ASN A 334 16.39 -3.12 24.96
C ASN A 334 16.93 -4.57 24.87
N ALA A 335 17.32 -5.00 23.67
CA ALA A 335 18.38 -5.98 23.50
C ALA A 335 19.58 -5.29 22.84
N ARG A 336 20.66 -5.13 23.62
CA ARG A 336 21.95 -4.64 23.13
C ARG A 336 22.38 -5.45 21.91
N GLN A 337 22.70 -4.78 20.81
CA GLN A 337 23.48 -5.39 19.73
C GLN A 337 24.81 -5.87 20.30
N VAL A 338 25.04 -7.19 20.26
CA VAL A 338 26.38 -7.76 20.37
C VAL A 338 27.00 -7.65 18.97
N PRO A 339 28.16 -6.98 18.79
CA PRO A 339 28.81 -6.91 17.49
C PRO A 339 29.47 -8.26 17.19
N GLY A 340 29.08 -8.93 16.09
CA GLY A 340 29.81 -10.11 15.63
C GLY A 340 29.05 -11.20 14.85
N SER A 341 27.77 -11.05 14.47
CA SER A 341 27.08 -12.05 13.66
C SER A 341 26.80 -11.56 12.23
N ASN A 342 27.41 -12.21 11.25
CA ASN A 342 27.03 -12.18 9.84
C ASN A 342 25.68 -12.91 9.64
N GLU A 343 24.61 -12.41 10.24
CA GLU A 343 23.27 -13.02 10.16
C GLU A 343 22.30 -12.02 9.54
N GLY A 344 22.08 -12.13 8.22
CA GLY A 344 21.22 -11.19 7.52
C GLY A 344 21.01 -11.50 6.05
N SER A 345 20.82 -12.77 5.67
CA SER A 345 20.55 -13.11 4.27
C SER A 345 19.61 -14.30 4.14
N GLU A 346 18.39 -14.22 4.66
CA GLU A 346 17.28 -14.90 3.99
C GLU A 346 15.94 -14.44 4.55
N ARG A 347 15.18 -13.72 3.73
CA ARG A 347 13.78 -13.41 3.97
C ARG A 347 13.07 -13.56 2.63
N ILE A 348 12.31 -14.63 2.48
CA ILE A 348 11.45 -14.82 1.30
C ILE A 348 10.30 -13.83 1.48
N SER A 349 10.35 -12.69 0.79
CA SER A 349 9.46 -11.55 1.05
C SER A 349 7.96 -11.90 1.05
N GLY A 350 7.53 -12.80 0.15
CA GLY A 350 6.13 -13.24 0.09
C GLY A 350 5.62 -13.95 1.35
N VAL A 351 6.51 -14.55 2.16
CA VAL A 351 6.18 -15.23 3.43
C VAL A 351 5.93 -14.21 4.54
N LEU A 352 6.76 -13.17 4.62
CA LEU A 352 6.60 -12.07 5.55
C LEU A 352 5.36 -11.23 5.22
N GLU A 353 5.10 -11.04 3.92
CA GLU A 353 3.89 -10.39 3.42
C GLU A 353 2.63 -11.17 3.84
N LEU A 354 2.63 -12.50 3.68
CA LEU A 354 1.53 -13.35 4.13
C LEU A 354 1.24 -13.20 5.63
N HIS A 355 2.27 -13.26 6.47
CA HIS A 355 2.13 -13.07 7.92
C HIS A 355 1.57 -11.68 8.26
N ALA A 356 2.12 -10.63 7.67
CA ALA A 356 1.69 -9.26 7.92
C ALA A 356 0.26 -8.99 7.46
N MET A 357 -0.12 -9.51 6.28
CA MET A 357 -1.48 -9.38 5.75
C MET A 357 -2.49 -10.07 6.66
N LEU A 358 -2.26 -11.34 7.00
CA LEU A 358 -3.16 -12.09 7.88
C LEU A 358 -3.23 -11.46 9.27
N GLY A 359 -2.09 -11.07 9.86
CA GLY A 359 -2.03 -10.43 11.17
C GLY A 359 -2.78 -9.10 11.22
N THR A 360 -2.70 -8.31 10.14
CA THR A 360 -3.43 -7.04 10.02
C THR A 360 -4.93 -7.26 9.96
N GLU A 361 -5.41 -8.20 9.14
CA GLU A 361 -6.83 -8.52 9.02
C GLU A 361 -7.42 -9.07 10.32
N LEU A 362 -6.68 -9.95 11.03
CA LEU A 362 -7.08 -10.45 12.35
C LEU A 362 -7.25 -9.30 13.36
N ASN A 363 -6.32 -8.35 13.38
CA ASN A 363 -6.35 -7.20 14.28
C ASN A 363 -7.50 -6.22 13.94
N ILE A 364 -7.73 -5.93 12.66
CA ILE A 364 -8.81 -5.04 12.22
C ILE A 364 -10.18 -5.65 12.50
N THR A 365 -10.34 -6.95 12.22
CA THR A 365 -11.63 -7.64 12.35
C THR A 365 -11.92 -8.15 13.75
N GLY A 366 -10.90 -8.24 14.62
CA GLY A 366 -10.98 -8.88 15.93
C GLY A 366 -11.21 -10.39 15.88
N ARG A 367 -11.04 -11.03 14.72
CA ARG A 367 -11.20 -12.49 14.56
C ARG A 367 -9.95 -13.21 15.04
N GLN A 368 -10.12 -14.40 15.60
CA GLN A 368 -8.99 -15.25 16.04
C GLN A 368 -8.37 -16.05 14.88
N LYS A 369 -9.18 -16.44 13.90
CA LYS A 369 -8.73 -17.20 12.73
C LYS A 369 -9.36 -16.66 11.44
N LEU A 370 -8.65 -16.78 10.33
CA LEU A 370 -9.12 -16.49 8.98
C LEU A 370 -8.95 -17.71 8.07
N ALA A 371 -9.85 -17.85 7.10
CA ALA A 371 -9.60 -18.74 5.96
C ALA A 371 -8.65 -18.06 4.98
N TYR A 372 -7.69 -18.82 4.44
CA TYR A 372 -6.79 -18.35 3.40
C TYR A 372 -7.15 -19.02 2.08
N VAL A 373 -7.61 -18.26 1.10
CA VAL A 373 -7.92 -18.75 -0.26
C VAL A 373 -6.89 -18.18 -1.21
N ALA A 374 -6.15 -19.03 -1.91
CA ALA A 374 -5.10 -18.59 -2.81
C ALA A 374 -5.10 -19.37 -4.12
N HIS A 375 -4.57 -18.71 -5.15
CA HIS A 375 -4.43 -19.24 -6.51
C HIS A 375 -2.96 -19.21 -6.92
N SER A 376 -2.50 -20.24 -7.65
CA SER A 376 -1.18 -20.26 -8.29
C SER A 376 -0.04 -19.98 -7.30
N GLN A 377 0.83 -19.02 -7.59
CA GLN A 377 1.95 -18.59 -6.72
C GLN A 377 1.53 -18.23 -5.29
N GLY A 378 0.30 -17.74 -5.06
CA GLY A 378 -0.20 -17.51 -3.70
C GLY A 378 -0.27 -18.79 -2.86
N THR A 379 -0.50 -19.95 -3.50
CA THR A 379 -0.46 -21.25 -2.81
C THR A 379 0.97 -21.63 -2.42
N ALA A 380 1.95 -21.38 -3.30
CA ALA A 380 3.37 -21.60 -3.03
C ALA A 380 3.83 -20.79 -1.81
N GLN A 381 3.38 -19.54 -1.67
CA GLN A 381 3.69 -18.70 -0.52
C GLN A 381 3.26 -19.34 0.81
N MET A 382 2.06 -19.93 0.88
CA MET A 382 1.60 -20.65 2.07
C MET A 382 2.44 -21.90 2.35
N PHE A 383 2.72 -22.72 1.32
CA PHE A 383 3.56 -23.91 1.49
C PHE A 383 4.95 -23.56 1.99
N ILE A 384 5.56 -22.50 1.46
CA ILE A 384 6.85 -21.99 1.92
C ILE A 384 6.73 -21.52 3.37
N ALA A 385 5.78 -20.64 3.68
CA ALA A 385 5.61 -20.03 4.99
C ALA A 385 5.42 -21.06 6.11
N ALA A 386 4.74 -22.16 5.81
CA ALA A 386 4.52 -23.23 6.77
C ALA A 386 5.66 -24.25 6.82
N SER A 387 6.53 -24.28 5.80
CA SER A 387 7.70 -25.16 5.74
C SER A 387 8.97 -24.58 6.37
N ASP A 388 9.11 -23.26 6.41
CA ASP A 388 10.35 -22.61 6.81
C ASP A 388 10.52 -22.62 8.35
N GLY A 389 11.59 -23.26 8.79
CA GLY A 389 11.86 -23.57 10.20
C GLY A 389 13.29 -23.25 10.61
N HIS A 390 13.97 -22.31 9.94
CA HIS A 390 15.34 -21.96 10.30
C HIS A 390 15.52 -20.60 11.04
N ARG A 391 16.10 -20.77 12.23
CA ARG A 391 16.86 -19.90 13.14
C ARG A 391 16.27 -18.60 13.70
N THR A 392 15.31 -17.91 13.09
CA THR A 392 14.66 -16.74 13.75
C THR A 392 13.14 -16.70 13.65
N GLU A 393 12.53 -17.47 12.75
CA GLU A 393 11.07 -17.53 12.55
C GLU A 393 10.47 -18.91 12.91
N SER A 394 11.01 -19.58 13.95
CA SER A 394 10.44 -20.85 14.44
C SER A 394 8.98 -20.73 14.91
N GLN A 395 8.42 -19.52 14.92
CA GLN A 395 7.05 -19.23 15.31
C GLN A 395 6.08 -19.07 14.14
N LEU A 396 6.52 -18.85 12.89
CA LEU A 396 5.57 -18.52 11.81
C LEU A 396 4.66 -19.69 11.45
N HIS A 397 5.22 -20.88 11.22
CA HIS A 397 4.40 -22.07 10.96
C HIS A 397 3.46 -22.39 12.12
N THR A 398 3.88 -22.13 13.37
CA THR A 398 3.02 -22.29 14.56
C THR A 398 1.92 -21.24 14.58
N TRP A 399 2.26 -19.98 14.31
CA TRP A 399 1.34 -18.86 14.22
C TRP A 399 0.28 -19.10 13.13
N LEU A 400 0.66 -19.61 11.96
CA LEU A 400 -0.26 -19.96 10.89
C LEU A 400 -1.26 -21.04 11.33
N ARG A 401 -0.83 -22.07 12.08
CA ARG A 401 -1.73 -23.10 12.62
C ARG A 401 -2.74 -22.53 13.64
N GLU A 402 -2.32 -21.52 14.38
CA GLU A 402 -3.15 -20.84 15.38
C GLU A 402 -4.12 -19.82 14.78
N HIS A 403 -3.81 -19.27 13.60
CA HIS A 403 -4.54 -18.13 13.03
C HIS A 403 -5.16 -18.41 11.65
N VAL A 404 -4.86 -19.55 11.04
CA VAL A 404 -5.51 -20.02 9.81
C VAL A 404 -6.45 -21.18 10.17
N SER A 405 -7.72 -21.04 9.82
CA SER A 405 -8.74 -22.06 10.02
C SER A 405 -8.73 -23.13 8.93
N ILE A 406 -8.56 -22.70 7.68
CA ILE A 406 -8.48 -23.54 6.49
C ILE A 406 -7.71 -22.81 5.39
N PHE A 407 -6.92 -23.58 4.65
CA PHE A 407 -6.25 -23.15 3.44
C PHE A 407 -6.95 -23.76 2.21
N VAL A 408 -7.51 -22.92 1.35
CA VAL A 408 -8.09 -23.31 0.07
C VAL A 408 -7.11 -22.99 -1.06
N ALA A 409 -6.58 -24.03 -1.70
CA ALA A 409 -5.59 -23.90 -2.76
C ALA A 409 -6.20 -24.20 -4.14
N LEU A 410 -6.37 -23.15 -4.94
CA LEU A 410 -6.82 -23.21 -6.34
C LEU A 410 -5.60 -23.32 -7.26
N SER A 411 -5.50 -24.37 -8.08
CA SER A 411 -4.29 -24.67 -8.86
C SER A 411 -3.02 -24.64 -8.00
N PRO A 412 -2.87 -25.59 -7.04
CA PRO A 412 -1.79 -25.57 -6.07
C PRO A 412 -0.41 -25.75 -6.71
N ILE A 413 0.49 -24.80 -6.47
CA ILE A 413 1.89 -24.82 -6.91
C ILE A 413 2.77 -25.13 -5.71
N ALA A 414 3.26 -26.36 -5.65
CA ALA A 414 4.35 -26.75 -4.76
C ALA A 414 5.54 -27.25 -5.59
N TRP A 415 5.33 -28.16 -6.52
CA TRP A 415 6.34 -28.54 -7.51
C TRP A 415 5.95 -28.06 -8.91
N LEU A 416 6.95 -27.92 -9.77
CA LEU A 416 6.80 -27.53 -11.18
C LEU A 416 7.57 -28.45 -12.14
N GLY A 417 8.16 -29.54 -11.64
CA GLY A 417 9.03 -30.42 -12.43
C GLY A 417 8.27 -31.12 -13.57
N HIS A 418 7.00 -31.45 -13.34
CA HIS A 418 6.15 -32.11 -14.32
C HIS A 418 5.32 -31.16 -15.17
N SER A 419 5.47 -29.83 -14.99
CA SER A 419 4.74 -28.84 -15.78
C SER A 419 4.83 -29.13 -17.29
N ASN A 420 3.68 -29.23 -17.95
CA ASN A 420 3.57 -29.56 -19.38
C ASN A 420 3.70 -28.33 -20.28
N SER A 421 4.10 -27.18 -19.73
CA SER A 421 4.37 -25.96 -20.49
C SER A 421 5.75 -26.03 -21.16
N LEU A 422 5.80 -26.64 -22.35
CA LEU A 422 7.02 -26.76 -23.16
C LEU A 422 7.72 -25.41 -23.41
N LEU A 423 6.94 -24.33 -23.56
CA LEU A 423 7.48 -22.98 -23.74
C LEU A 423 8.19 -22.49 -22.47
N LEU A 424 7.61 -22.69 -21.29
CA LEU A 424 8.26 -22.27 -20.04
C LEU A 424 9.49 -23.13 -19.71
N LYS A 425 9.45 -24.44 -19.99
CA LYS A 425 10.63 -25.31 -19.86
C LYS A 425 11.76 -24.86 -20.79
N ALA A 426 11.45 -24.57 -22.06
CA ALA A 426 12.42 -24.04 -23.00
C ALA A 426 12.97 -22.67 -22.57
N LEU A 427 12.12 -21.74 -22.13
CA LEU A 427 12.56 -20.41 -21.65
C LEU A 427 13.38 -20.49 -20.36
N ALA A 428 13.11 -21.47 -19.49
CA ALA A 428 13.90 -21.73 -18.29
C ALA A 428 15.31 -22.24 -18.64
N ASP A 429 15.43 -23.12 -19.64
CA ASP A 429 16.71 -23.68 -20.09
C ASP A 429 17.63 -22.68 -20.79
N VAL A 430 17.08 -21.66 -21.47
CA VAL A 430 17.88 -20.65 -22.19
C VAL A 430 18.61 -19.69 -21.24
N ARG A 431 18.46 -19.80 -19.90
CA ARG A 431 18.98 -18.83 -18.91
C ARG A 431 18.64 -17.39 -19.32
N ILE A 432 17.40 -17.19 -19.78
CA ILE A 432 16.90 -15.86 -20.16
C ILE A 432 17.02 -14.85 -19.02
N GLN A 433 17.17 -15.26 -17.76
CA GLN A 433 17.54 -14.38 -16.65
C GLN A 433 18.79 -13.51 -16.92
N ASP A 434 19.80 -13.99 -17.64
CA ASP A 434 21.02 -13.23 -17.98
C ASP A 434 20.78 -12.24 -19.13
N LEU A 435 19.80 -12.52 -20.00
CA LEU A 435 19.39 -11.65 -21.10
C LEU A 435 18.28 -10.67 -20.68
N ALA A 436 17.37 -11.09 -19.81
CA ALA A 436 16.25 -10.33 -19.27
C ALA A 436 16.70 -9.36 -18.18
N SER A 437 17.77 -9.66 -17.44
CA SER A 437 18.46 -8.65 -16.60
C SER A 437 19.11 -7.55 -17.45
N LEU A 438 19.54 -7.86 -18.68
CA LEU A 438 20.09 -6.90 -19.64
C LEU A 438 19.01 -5.98 -20.26
N PHE A 439 17.79 -6.49 -20.47
CA PHE A 439 16.67 -5.74 -21.07
C PHE A 439 15.62 -5.21 -20.06
N PHE A 440 15.53 -5.78 -18.86
CA PHE A 440 14.52 -5.48 -17.82
C PHE A 440 15.12 -5.49 -16.38
N PRO A 441 16.17 -4.70 -16.09
CA PRO A 441 16.90 -4.74 -14.82
C PRO A 441 16.06 -4.36 -13.58
N LEU A 442 14.92 -3.69 -13.76
CA LEU A 442 14.06 -3.18 -12.67
C LEU A 442 12.81 -4.05 -12.37
N GLY A 443 12.66 -5.20 -13.03
CA GLY A 443 11.49 -6.07 -12.92
C GLY A 443 10.74 -6.26 -14.23
N PHE A 444 9.97 -7.35 -14.33
CA PHE A 444 9.08 -7.65 -15.44
C PHE A 444 7.81 -6.80 -15.32
N ARG A 445 7.91 -5.51 -15.66
CA ARG A 445 6.85 -4.55 -16.08
C ARG A 445 7.38 -3.11 -15.95
N THR A 446 8.47 -2.78 -16.64
CA THR A 446 8.76 -1.38 -16.98
C THR A 446 7.84 -1.00 -18.15
N PRO A 447 6.94 0.01 -18.02
CA PRO A 447 6.01 0.35 -19.10
C PRO A 447 6.78 0.65 -20.39
N GLY A 448 6.60 -0.21 -21.40
CA GLY A 448 7.18 -0.08 -22.73
C GLY A 448 6.12 -0.14 -23.83
N SER A 449 6.52 0.19 -25.06
CA SER A 449 5.65 0.14 -26.26
C SER A 449 5.08 -1.25 -26.54
N TRP A 450 5.77 -2.32 -26.13
CA TRP A 450 5.41 -3.71 -26.36
C TRP A 450 4.16 -4.18 -25.60
N ASP A 451 3.99 -3.79 -24.34
CA ASP A 451 2.79 -4.17 -23.55
C ASP A 451 1.53 -3.50 -24.09
N THR A 452 1.67 -2.25 -24.53
CA THR A 452 0.58 -1.50 -25.17
C THR A 452 0.24 -2.13 -26.53
N ALA A 453 1.26 -2.50 -27.32
CA ALA A 453 1.06 -3.18 -28.59
C ALA A 453 0.45 -4.58 -28.43
N ALA A 454 0.88 -5.36 -27.44
CA ALA A 454 0.34 -6.68 -27.12
C ALA A 454 -1.13 -6.59 -26.67
N HIS A 455 -1.47 -5.61 -25.82
CA HIS A 455 -2.85 -5.37 -25.42
C HIS A 455 -3.71 -4.85 -26.60
N ILE A 456 -3.17 -3.97 -27.45
CA ILE A 456 -3.85 -3.53 -28.68
C ILE A 456 -4.09 -4.72 -29.60
N LEU A 457 -3.10 -5.59 -29.81
CA LEU A 457 -3.24 -6.81 -30.60
C LEU A 457 -4.28 -7.76 -30.00
N CYS A 458 -4.29 -7.90 -28.67
CA CYS A 458 -5.29 -8.65 -27.93
C CYS A 458 -6.71 -8.16 -28.26
N LYS A 459 -6.90 -6.84 -28.16
CA LYS A 459 -8.18 -6.18 -28.39
C LYS A 459 -8.61 -6.23 -29.86
N LEU A 460 -7.69 -6.03 -30.79
CA LEU A 460 -7.95 -6.12 -32.24
C LEU A 460 -8.34 -7.53 -32.67
N THR A 461 -7.93 -8.55 -31.90
CA THR A 461 -8.23 -9.95 -32.18
C THR A 461 -9.35 -10.50 -31.29
N LEU A 462 -10.07 -9.64 -30.56
CA LEU A 462 -11.13 -10.03 -29.62
C LEU A 462 -10.67 -11.12 -28.63
N GLY A 463 -9.42 -10.99 -28.17
CA GLY A 463 -8.79 -11.91 -27.24
C GLY A 463 -8.29 -13.24 -27.82
N VAL A 464 -8.52 -13.54 -29.10
CA VAL A 464 -8.15 -14.84 -29.70
C VAL A 464 -6.65 -15.09 -29.64
N VAL A 465 -5.82 -14.11 -30.00
CA VAL A 465 -4.35 -14.27 -29.97
C VAL A 465 -3.83 -14.39 -28.54
N CYS A 466 -4.38 -13.62 -27.62
CA CYS A 466 -4.05 -13.75 -26.20
C CYS A 466 -4.46 -15.10 -25.63
N LYS A 467 -5.64 -15.60 -26.01
CA LYS A 467 -6.10 -16.91 -25.61
C LYS A 467 -5.15 -18.00 -26.07
N ILE A 468 -4.62 -17.93 -27.29
CA ILE A 468 -3.61 -18.89 -27.77
C ILE A 468 -2.37 -18.86 -26.85
N GLY A 469 -1.85 -17.66 -26.53
CA GLY A 469 -0.71 -17.53 -25.62
C GLY A 469 -0.99 -18.07 -24.22
N VAL A 470 -2.16 -17.77 -23.68
CA VAL A 470 -2.63 -18.28 -22.38
C VAL A 470 -2.78 -19.80 -22.43
N ASP A 471 -3.41 -20.37 -23.46
CA ASP A 471 -3.62 -21.82 -23.61
C ASP A 471 -2.28 -22.59 -23.71
N VAL A 472 -1.26 -21.97 -24.30
CA VAL A 472 0.09 -22.53 -24.38
C VAL A 472 0.73 -22.61 -22.99
N VAL A 473 0.61 -21.55 -22.18
CA VAL A 473 1.30 -21.43 -20.89
C VAL A 473 0.51 -22.06 -19.74
N CYS A 474 -0.77 -21.72 -19.64
CA CYS A 474 -1.70 -22.03 -18.55
C CYS A 474 -2.57 -23.28 -18.83
N GLY A 475 -2.58 -23.75 -20.06
CA GLY A 475 -3.42 -24.87 -20.50
C GLY A 475 -4.74 -24.44 -21.13
N HIS A 476 -5.33 -25.32 -21.95
CA HIS A 476 -6.52 -25.01 -22.73
C HIS A 476 -7.79 -25.31 -21.93
N GLY A 477 -8.31 -24.29 -21.24
CA GLY A 477 -9.57 -24.41 -20.51
C GLY A 477 -10.75 -24.29 -21.45
N GLY A 478 -11.62 -25.31 -21.46
CA GLY A 478 -12.88 -25.30 -22.23
C GLY A 478 -13.86 -24.22 -21.76
N LEU A 479 -13.61 -23.63 -20.59
CA LEU A 479 -14.45 -22.63 -19.94
C LEU A 479 -13.84 -21.23 -19.92
N ASP A 480 -12.80 -20.95 -20.71
CA ASP A 480 -12.08 -19.67 -20.75
C ASP A 480 -12.45 -18.85 -22.01
N PRO A 481 -13.44 -17.93 -21.96
CA PRO A 481 -13.81 -17.15 -23.14
C PRO A 481 -12.68 -16.20 -23.55
N ALA A 482 -12.42 -16.09 -24.86
CA ALA A 482 -11.44 -15.15 -25.40
C ALA A 482 -11.71 -13.70 -24.94
N SER A 483 -12.98 -13.30 -24.84
CA SER A 483 -13.39 -11.98 -24.33
C SER A 483 -12.97 -11.73 -22.88
N ASN A 484 -12.98 -12.76 -22.03
CA ASN A 484 -12.55 -12.64 -20.64
C ASN A 484 -11.02 -12.54 -20.56
N VAL A 485 -10.31 -13.28 -21.42
CA VAL A 485 -8.85 -13.18 -21.57
C VAL A 485 -8.46 -11.79 -22.08
N GLU A 486 -9.21 -11.21 -23.01
CA GLU A 486 -9.00 -9.83 -23.48
C GLU A 486 -9.10 -8.83 -22.32
N GLY A 487 -10.18 -8.89 -21.53
CA GLY A 487 -10.36 -8.03 -20.35
C GLY A 487 -9.27 -8.23 -19.31
N TYR A 488 -8.83 -9.48 -19.10
CA TYR A 488 -7.76 -9.83 -18.19
C TYR A 488 -6.39 -9.28 -18.64
N SER A 489 -6.11 -9.29 -19.95
CA SER A 489 -4.86 -8.77 -20.54
C SER A 489 -4.64 -7.27 -20.32
N ALA A 490 -5.70 -6.50 -20.08
CA ALA A 490 -5.60 -5.07 -19.75
C ALA A 490 -4.93 -4.83 -18.39
N HIS A 491 -4.92 -5.85 -17.53
CA HIS A 491 -4.51 -5.76 -16.14
C HIS A 491 -3.33 -6.68 -15.82
N PHE A 492 -3.26 -7.84 -16.47
CA PHE A 492 -2.22 -8.86 -16.29
C PHE A 492 -1.19 -8.85 -17.43
N PRO A 493 0.12 -9.06 -17.14
CA PRO A 493 0.73 -9.35 -15.84
C PRO A 493 0.91 -8.08 -15.00
N PHE A 494 0.55 -8.08 -13.70
CA PHE A 494 0.69 -6.92 -12.79
C PHE A 494 2.13 -6.51 -12.49
N GLY A 495 3.07 -7.34 -12.93
CA GLY A 495 4.51 -7.18 -12.82
C GLY A 495 5.10 -8.01 -11.69
N SER A 496 6.28 -8.58 -11.90
CA SER A 496 7.03 -9.34 -10.89
C SER A 496 8.53 -8.99 -10.97
N SER A 497 9.32 -9.39 -9.96
CA SER A 497 10.76 -9.16 -9.98
C SER A 497 11.48 -10.14 -10.91
N VAL A 498 12.64 -9.73 -11.44
CA VAL A 498 13.50 -10.64 -12.24
C VAL A 498 13.93 -11.85 -11.40
N LYS A 499 14.15 -11.64 -10.10
CA LYS A 499 14.53 -12.70 -9.17
C LYS A 499 13.42 -13.74 -8.98
N ASP A 500 12.15 -13.30 -8.92
CA ASP A 500 11.01 -14.21 -8.82
C ASP A 500 10.88 -15.08 -10.07
N MET A 501 10.99 -14.49 -11.27
CA MET A 501 11.03 -15.26 -12.52
C MET A 501 12.24 -16.22 -12.58
N ALA A 502 13.41 -15.76 -12.12
CA ALA A 502 14.61 -16.60 -12.05
C ALA A 502 14.42 -17.77 -11.07
N HIS A 503 13.73 -17.55 -9.94
CA HIS A 503 13.42 -18.61 -8.98
C HIS A 503 12.48 -19.63 -9.60
N PHE A 504 11.37 -19.21 -10.22
CA PHE A 504 10.46 -20.12 -10.91
C PHE A 504 11.16 -20.90 -12.03
N SER A 505 12.10 -20.26 -12.75
CA SER A 505 12.97 -20.94 -13.72
C SER A 505 13.90 -21.98 -13.06
N GLN A 506 14.43 -21.73 -11.87
CA GLN A 506 15.19 -22.72 -11.11
C GLN A 506 14.30 -23.90 -10.71
N LEU A 507 13.09 -23.65 -10.21
CA LEU A 507 12.13 -24.70 -9.81
C LEU A 507 11.70 -25.57 -11.01
N LEU A 508 11.46 -24.96 -12.17
CA LEU A 508 11.14 -25.67 -13.41
C LEU A 508 12.28 -26.58 -13.88
N ARG A 509 13.54 -26.13 -13.73
CA ARG A 509 14.72 -26.88 -14.16
C ARG A 509 15.13 -27.98 -13.18
N SER A 510 15.12 -27.68 -11.88
CA SER A 510 15.49 -28.64 -10.84
C SER A 510 14.41 -29.68 -10.62
N GLY A 511 13.14 -29.31 -10.83
CA GLY A 511 11.99 -30.10 -10.40
C GLY A 511 11.82 -30.16 -8.88
N GLU A 512 12.67 -29.46 -8.12
CA GLU A 512 12.67 -29.44 -6.66
C GLU A 512 11.91 -28.22 -6.14
N PHE A 513 11.19 -28.38 -5.03
CA PHE A 513 10.62 -27.25 -4.30
C PHE A 513 11.61 -26.75 -3.25
N ALA A 514 12.49 -25.83 -3.66
CA ALA A 514 13.62 -25.40 -2.86
C ALA A 514 13.78 -23.88 -2.81
N ARG A 515 14.64 -23.43 -1.89
CA ARG A 515 15.08 -22.04 -1.80
C ARG A 515 15.79 -21.59 -3.08
N TYR A 516 15.98 -20.28 -3.21
CA TYR A 516 16.63 -19.70 -4.38
C TYR A 516 18.08 -20.17 -4.49
N ASP A 517 18.51 -20.62 -5.66
CA ASP A 517 19.91 -20.99 -5.90
C ASP A 517 20.73 -19.74 -6.22
N TYR A 518 21.60 -19.32 -5.30
CA TYR A 518 22.54 -18.19 -5.50
C TYR A 518 23.83 -18.62 -6.20
N GLY A 519 23.99 -19.92 -6.49
CA GLY A 519 25.23 -20.51 -6.94
C GLY A 519 26.10 -20.97 -5.77
N ARG A 520 26.95 -21.97 -6.02
CA ARG A 520 27.66 -22.75 -4.99
C ARG A 520 28.29 -21.93 -3.87
N LYS A 521 29.07 -20.89 -4.23
CA LYS A 521 29.80 -20.07 -3.26
C LYS A 521 28.86 -19.29 -2.34
N ASP A 522 27.83 -18.70 -2.92
CA ASP A 522 26.88 -17.87 -2.18
C ASP A 522 25.90 -18.75 -1.41
N ASN A 523 25.52 -19.93 -1.93
CA ASN A 523 24.78 -20.94 -1.18
C ASN A 523 25.58 -21.41 0.06
N ASP A 524 26.88 -21.68 -0.07
CA ASP A 524 27.70 -22.05 1.09
C ASP A 524 27.71 -20.92 2.15
N ALA A 525 27.77 -19.66 1.72
CA ALA A 525 27.75 -18.51 2.63
C ALA A 525 26.38 -18.28 3.28
N ILE A 526 25.29 -18.50 2.53
CA ILE A 526 23.91 -18.21 2.95
C ILE A 526 23.29 -19.40 3.70
N TYR A 527 23.46 -20.61 3.17
CA TYR A 527 22.86 -21.87 3.65
C TYR A 527 23.80 -22.73 4.48
N GLY A 528 25.11 -22.47 4.43
CA GLY A 528 26.10 -23.39 4.98
C GLY A 528 26.22 -24.69 4.19
N GLN A 529 25.64 -24.76 2.99
CA GLN A 529 25.70 -25.91 2.10
C GLN A 529 25.67 -25.46 0.62
N PRO A 530 26.27 -26.25 -0.30
CA PRO A 530 26.53 -25.77 -1.67
C PRO A 530 25.28 -25.73 -2.56
N SER A 531 24.19 -26.36 -2.13
CA SER A 531 22.91 -26.43 -2.84
C SER A 531 21.79 -25.79 -2.00
N PRO A 532 20.76 -25.18 -2.62
CA PRO A 532 19.65 -24.61 -1.89
C PRO A 532 18.87 -25.69 -1.13
N PRO A 533 18.55 -25.49 0.16
CA PRO A 533 17.79 -26.46 0.92
C PRO A 533 16.31 -26.48 0.48
N ALA A 534 15.74 -27.69 0.42
CA ALA A 534 14.34 -27.91 0.06
C ALA A 534 13.37 -27.39 1.12
N TYR A 535 12.15 -27.04 0.71
CA TYR A 535 11.05 -26.71 1.60
C TYR A 535 10.34 -27.98 2.08
N ASN A 536 10.17 -28.11 3.40
CA ASN A 536 9.46 -29.23 3.99
C ASN A 536 7.93 -29.01 4.00
N VAL A 537 7.28 -29.30 2.87
CA VAL A 537 5.82 -29.11 2.70
C VAL A 537 5.00 -29.95 3.68
N SER A 538 5.51 -31.09 4.14
CA SER A 538 4.85 -31.94 5.14
C SER A 538 4.56 -31.21 6.45
N ASN A 539 5.30 -30.13 6.76
CA ASN A 539 5.14 -29.33 7.97
C ASN A 539 4.00 -28.29 7.90
N LEU A 540 3.20 -28.27 6.84
CA LEU A 540 2.14 -27.26 6.65
C LEU A 540 1.24 -27.05 7.89
N GLY A 541 0.69 -28.13 8.43
CA GLY A 541 -0.04 -28.16 9.71
C GLY A 541 -1.42 -27.49 9.72
N VAL A 542 -1.93 -27.06 8.57
CA VAL A 542 -3.22 -26.37 8.42
C VAL A 542 -4.19 -27.26 7.63
N PRO A 543 -5.49 -27.35 8.00
CA PRO A 543 -6.49 -28.00 7.17
C PRO A 543 -6.49 -27.40 5.75
N THR A 544 -6.36 -28.24 4.74
CA THR A 544 -6.10 -27.82 3.35
C THR A 544 -7.10 -28.44 2.39
N ALA A 545 -7.69 -27.61 1.53
CA ALA A 545 -8.59 -28.00 0.46
C ALA A 545 -7.94 -27.76 -0.91
N LEU A 546 -7.85 -28.80 -1.73
CA LEU A 546 -7.17 -28.76 -3.04
C LEU A 546 -8.18 -28.73 -4.18
N PHE A 547 -8.12 -27.69 -5.01
CA PHE A 547 -8.95 -27.51 -6.19
C PHE A 547 -8.08 -27.61 -7.43
N ILE A 548 -8.28 -28.67 -8.21
CA ILE A 548 -7.33 -29.13 -9.22
C ILE A 548 -7.97 -28.99 -10.60
N GLY A 549 -7.38 -28.20 -11.49
CA GLY A 549 -7.84 -28.09 -12.88
C GLY A 549 -7.27 -29.25 -13.70
N GLU A 550 -8.12 -29.95 -14.45
CA GLU A 550 -7.65 -31.09 -15.27
C GLU A 550 -6.82 -30.64 -16.47
N GLU A 551 -7.04 -29.42 -16.95
CA GLU A 551 -6.37 -28.88 -18.14
C GLU A 551 -5.22 -27.93 -17.77
N ASP A 552 -4.85 -27.88 -16.49
CA ASP A 552 -3.81 -27.01 -15.97
C ASP A 552 -2.41 -27.51 -16.35
N LYS A 553 -1.67 -26.71 -17.13
CA LYS A 553 -0.29 -27.04 -17.54
C LYS A 553 0.77 -26.57 -16.55
N LEU A 554 0.42 -25.71 -15.59
CA LEU A 554 1.34 -25.16 -14.59
C LEU A 554 1.27 -25.99 -13.30
N ALA A 555 0.09 -26.13 -12.72
CA ALA A 555 -0.17 -27.01 -11.58
C ALA A 555 -0.51 -28.42 -12.09
N ASP A 556 0.47 -29.08 -12.74
CA ASP A 556 0.25 -30.38 -13.38
C ASP A 556 -0.24 -31.45 -12.39
N SER A 557 -1.09 -32.35 -12.87
CA SER A 557 -1.67 -33.41 -12.05
C SER A 557 -0.65 -34.31 -11.35
N LEU A 558 0.56 -34.50 -11.92
CA LEU A 558 1.64 -35.26 -11.28
C LEU A 558 2.27 -34.48 -10.11
N ASP A 559 2.50 -33.18 -10.28
CA ASP A 559 3.02 -32.31 -9.21
C ASP A 559 1.99 -32.19 -8.07
N VAL A 560 0.70 -32.11 -8.40
CA VAL A 560 -0.38 -32.13 -7.40
C VAL A 560 -0.51 -33.50 -6.72
N TYR A 561 -0.31 -34.60 -7.45
CA TYR A 561 -0.28 -35.94 -6.84
C TYR A 561 0.89 -36.08 -5.86
N GLN A 562 2.07 -35.57 -6.21
CA GLN A 562 3.21 -35.50 -5.30
C GLN A 562 2.89 -34.70 -4.03
N LEU A 563 2.19 -33.58 -4.16
CA LEU A 563 1.70 -32.81 -3.01
C LEU A 563 0.73 -33.61 -2.14
N MET A 564 -0.25 -34.30 -2.74
CA MET A 564 -1.20 -35.14 -2.00
C MET A 564 -0.51 -36.29 -1.26
N VAL A 565 0.49 -36.93 -1.87
CA VAL A 565 1.29 -37.99 -1.23
C VAL A 565 2.12 -37.42 -0.07
N THR A 566 2.72 -36.23 -0.26
CA THR A 566 3.53 -35.57 0.77
C THR A 566 2.70 -35.17 2.00
N LEU A 567 1.47 -34.68 1.78
CA LEU A 567 0.54 -34.28 2.85
C LEU A 567 -0.31 -35.44 3.40
N GLY A 568 -0.32 -36.59 2.73
CA GLY A 568 -1.11 -37.77 3.12
C GLY A 568 -0.85 -38.25 4.55
N PRO A 569 0.42 -38.46 4.97
CA PRO A 569 0.76 -38.92 6.31
C PRO A 569 0.26 -38.01 7.44
N THR A 570 0.15 -36.71 7.17
CA THR A 570 -0.27 -35.72 8.17
C THR A 570 -1.78 -35.46 8.17
N LYS A 571 -2.54 -36.09 7.25
CA LYS A 571 -4.00 -35.97 7.10
C LYS A 571 -4.50 -34.52 7.03
N GLN A 572 -3.67 -33.63 6.47
CA GLN A 572 -3.99 -32.20 6.40
C GLN A 572 -4.92 -31.87 5.22
N VAL A 573 -4.96 -32.73 4.18
CA VAL A 573 -5.89 -32.56 3.06
C VAL A 573 -7.29 -32.99 3.51
N VAL A 574 -8.16 -32.01 3.74
CA VAL A 574 -9.55 -32.21 4.20
C VAL A 574 -10.57 -32.23 3.05
N TYR A 575 -10.18 -31.72 1.88
CA TYR A 575 -10.98 -31.73 0.66
C TYR A 575 -10.07 -31.78 -0.56
N SER A 576 -10.44 -32.52 -1.58
CA SER A 576 -9.79 -32.46 -2.88
C SER A 576 -10.78 -32.77 -3.99
N LYS A 577 -10.83 -31.95 -5.03
CA LYS A 577 -11.68 -32.20 -6.22
C LYS A 577 -10.98 -31.78 -7.50
N ARG A 578 -11.20 -32.56 -8.55
CA ARG A 578 -10.76 -32.28 -9.92
C ARG A 578 -11.88 -31.64 -10.71
N TYR A 579 -11.53 -30.65 -11.53
CA TYR A 579 -12.45 -29.82 -12.29
C TYR A 579 -12.13 -29.94 -13.78
N ALA A 580 -12.97 -30.68 -14.49
CA ALA A 580 -12.85 -30.86 -15.94
C ALA A 580 -13.02 -29.52 -16.68
N GLY A 581 -12.20 -29.27 -17.69
CA GLY A 581 -12.24 -28.04 -18.48
C GLY A 581 -11.67 -26.79 -17.77
N PHE A 582 -11.10 -26.94 -16.57
CA PHE A 582 -10.39 -25.86 -15.87
C PHE A 582 -8.90 -25.88 -16.23
N SER A 583 -8.44 -24.79 -16.83
CA SER A 583 -7.02 -24.45 -16.95
C SER A 583 -6.50 -23.76 -15.70
N HIS A 584 -5.22 -23.37 -15.71
CA HIS A 584 -4.65 -22.58 -14.63
C HIS A 584 -5.37 -21.25 -14.39
N VAL A 585 -6.00 -20.65 -15.40
CA VAL A 585 -6.61 -19.32 -15.27
C VAL A 585 -8.14 -19.36 -15.15
N THR A 586 -8.78 -20.51 -15.36
CA THR A 586 -10.25 -20.63 -15.31
C THR A 586 -10.85 -20.16 -13.98
N TRP A 587 -10.13 -20.34 -12.87
CA TRP A 587 -10.53 -19.85 -11.53
C TRP A 587 -10.69 -18.34 -11.42
N THR A 588 -10.11 -17.56 -12.34
CA THR A 588 -10.12 -16.09 -12.27
C THR A 588 -10.86 -15.46 -13.45
N LEU A 589 -10.83 -16.10 -14.63
CA LEU A 589 -11.40 -15.55 -15.86
C LEU A 589 -12.40 -16.47 -16.56
N GLY A 590 -12.75 -17.61 -15.94
CA GLY A 590 -13.73 -18.55 -16.50
C GLY A 590 -15.09 -17.91 -16.76
N SER A 591 -15.85 -18.52 -17.67
CA SER A 591 -17.24 -18.13 -17.94
C SER A 591 -18.15 -18.36 -16.72
N SER A 592 -19.40 -17.90 -16.78
CA SER A 592 -20.40 -18.22 -15.75
C SER A 592 -20.56 -19.74 -15.53
N GLY A 593 -20.32 -20.56 -16.56
CA GLY A 593 -20.31 -22.01 -16.48
C GLY A 593 -19.18 -22.58 -15.62
N ALA A 594 -18.13 -21.81 -15.33
CA ALA A 594 -17.09 -22.18 -14.37
C ALA A 594 -17.48 -21.87 -12.93
N ALA A 595 -18.45 -21.00 -12.65
CA ALA A 595 -18.70 -20.49 -11.29
C ALA A 595 -19.12 -21.56 -10.25
N TYR A 596 -19.43 -22.80 -10.66
CA TYR A 596 -19.81 -23.87 -9.75
C TYR A 596 -18.73 -24.22 -8.71
N TYR A 597 -17.43 -24.02 -9.02
CA TYR A 597 -16.37 -24.24 -8.02
C TYR A 597 -16.51 -23.31 -6.81
N VAL A 598 -17.11 -22.12 -6.98
CA VAL A 598 -17.34 -21.18 -5.88
C VAL A 598 -18.27 -21.79 -4.84
N SER A 599 -19.28 -22.56 -5.26
CA SER A 599 -20.18 -23.25 -4.31
C SER A 599 -19.40 -24.27 -3.48
N ASP A 600 -18.55 -25.08 -4.12
CA ASP A 600 -17.68 -26.02 -3.41
C ASP A 600 -16.71 -25.31 -2.45
N VAL A 601 -16.14 -24.16 -2.83
CA VAL A 601 -15.30 -23.32 -1.95
C VAL A 601 -16.12 -22.85 -0.74
N LEU A 602 -17.34 -22.35 -0.97
CA LEU A 602 -18.20 -21.89 0.11
C LEU A 602 -18.58 -23.02 1.07
N ASP A 603 -18.86 -24.22 0.58
CA ASP A 603 -19.17 -25.39 1.41
C ASP A 603 -17.95 -25.78 2.29
N VAL A 604 -16.76 -25.75 1.70
CA VAL A 604 -15.49 -25.96 2.43
C VAL A 604 -15.29 -24.90 3.51
N LEU A 605 -15.56 -23.63 3.20
CA LEU A 605 -15.45 -22.54 4.18
C LEU A 605 -16.48 -22.68 5.31
N GLN A 606 -17.74 -22.99 4.98
CA GLN A 606 -18.82 -23.16 5.95
C GLN A 606 -18.57 -24.32 6.92
N SER A 607 -18.02 -25.43 6.43
CA SER A 607 -17.66 -26.57 7.29
C SER A 607 -16.57 -26.25 8.31
N HIS A 608 -15.76 -25.21 8.08
CA HIS A 608 -14.67 -24.79 8.97
C HIS A 608 -14.96 -23.47 9.72
N HIS A 609 -16.07 -22.79 9.39
CA HIS A 609 -16.56 -21.59 10.03
C HIS A 609 -18.07 -21.64 10.21
N ALA A 610 -18.54 -22.24 11.30
CA ALA A 610 -19.96 -22.18 11.66
C ALA A 610 -20.35 -20.74 12.03
N SER A 611 -21.07 -20.03 11.16
CA SER A 611 -21.84 -18.83 11.50
C SER A 611 -23.03 -18.64 10.54
N PRO A 612 -24.11 -18.01 11.02
CA PRO A 612 -25.47 -18.27 10.55
C PRO A 612 -25.69 -17.78 9.12
N GLN A 613 -26.13 -18.71 8.26
CA GLN A 613 -26.71 -18.50 6.93
C GLN A 613 -26.12 -17.33 6.13
N ILE A 614 -25.13 -17.64 5.29
CA ILE A 614 -24.87 -16.85 4.08
C ILE A 614 -26.12 -16.97 3.22
N LEU A 615 -27.02 -15.97 3.30
CA LEU A 615 -28.13 -15.84 2.36
C LEU A 615 -27.52 -15.57 0.99
N VAL A 616 -27.72 -16.54 0.10
CA VAL A 616 -27.32 -16.58 -1.31
C VAL A 616 -27.81 -15.37 -2.08
#